data_AF-A0A1Z5K5Q2-F1
#
_entry.id   AF-A0A1Z5K5Q2-F1
#
_cell.length_a   1.000
_cell.length_b   1.000
_cell.length_c   1.000
_cell.angle_alpha   90.00
_cell.angle_beta   90.00
_cell.angle_gamma   90.00
#
_symmetry.space_group_name_H-M   'P 1'
#
loop_
_entity.id
_entity.type
_entity.pdbx_description
1 polymer ?
#
loop_
_entity_poly.entity_id
_entity_poly.type
_entity_poly.pdbx_seq_one_letter_code
_entity_poly.pdbx_strand_id
1 'polypeptide(L)'
;MMFISASIFLLLSSQFSAVLSAESCACEAEHLGFAIDCTDTAAMLTAFNALQTSSCATDCSTEDCTMNYYIVQAHHDYCQEGEVPTEIEDGFHDFDTVCVACEIQRAATEGAPDCPIPVCDDGSGDTAYSAMLDAGCLTDCSSEACGTNFLTLVAVHDNCPHESLTTAAEEGLHDMESICTMHVCNSATATESQLVCDDHSHEGETTTTSSVKGLYVKAATGCFFLLSFVASL
;
A
#
# COMPACT_ATOMS: atom_id res chain seq x y z
N MET A 1 9.90 -49.02 -42.10
CA MET A 1 8.58 -48.85 -41.45
C MET A 1 8.81 -48.07 -40.17
N MET A 2 8.54 -46.76 -40.22
CA MET A 2 8.53 -45.85 -39.08
C MET A 2 7.22 -46.04 -38.33
N PHE A 3 7.26 -46.14 -36.99
CA PHE A 3 6.13 -45.72 -36.17
C PHE A 3 6.64 -44.93 -34.97
N ILE A 4 5.95 -43.80 -34.81
CA ILE A 4 6.26 -42.60 -34.05
C ILE A 4 5.96 -42.86 -32.57
N SER A 5 6.90 -42.51 -31.69
CA SER A 5 6.67 -42.49 -30.24
C SER A 5 5.92 -41.22 -29.87
N ALA A 6 4.70 -41.37 -29.38
CA ALA A 6 3.88 -40.25 -28.89
C ALA A 6 4.27 -39.93 -27.44
N SER A 7 5.13 -38.93 -27.26
CA SER A 7 5.33 -38.30 -25.96
C SER A 7 4.42 -37.08 -25.87
N ILE A 8 3.32 -37.25 -25.14
CA ILE A 8 2.42 -36.17 -24.72
C ILE A 8 3.17 -35.34 -23.68
N PHE A 9 3.65 -34.16 -24.08
CA PHE A 9 4.11 -33.13 -23.17
C PHE A 9 2.86 -32.40 -22.64
N LEU A 10 2.44 -32.72 -21.41
CA LEU A 10 1.53 -31.87 -20.65
C LEU A 10 2.33 -30.63 -20.22
N LEU A 11 2.13 -29.52 -20.89
CA LEU A 11 2.51 -28.20 -20.38
C LEU A 11 1.50 -27.85 -19.27
N LEU A 12 1.86 -28.11 -18.01
CA LEU A 12 1.23 -27.44 -16.88
C LEU A 12 1.73 -25.99 -16.89
N SER A 13 0.95 -25.11 -17.52
CA SER A 13 1.03 -23.68 -17.25
C SER A 13 0.49 -23.43 -15.84
N SER A 14 1.37 -23.35 -14.84
CA SER A 14 1.03 -22.78 -13.54
C SER A 14 0.77 -21.29 -13.75
N GLN A 15 -0.50 -20.92 -13.89
CA GLN A 15 -0.96 -19.56 -13.69
C GLN A 15 -0.88 -19.32 -12.17
N PHE A 16 0.23 -18.76 -11.71
CA PHE A 16 0.23 -18.09 -10.41
C PHE A 16 -0.49 -16.76 -10.63
N SER A 17 -1.78 -16.72 -10.32
CA SER A 17 -2.43 -15.46 -9.98
C SER A 17 -1.82 -15.02 -8.64
N ALA A 18 -0.71 -14.28 -8.71
CA ALA A 18 -0.39 -13.37 -7.64
C ALA A 18 -1.58 -12.40 -7.56
N VAL A 19 -2.24 -12.34 -6.42
CA VAL A 19 -3.08 -11.18 -6.09
C VAL A 19 -2.11 -10.01 -6.15
N LEU A 20 -2.24 -9.18 -7.18
CA LEU A 20 -1.40 -8.02 -7.40
C LEU A 20 -1.87 -6.96 -6.39
N SER A 21 -1.53 -7.15 -5.11
CA SER A 21 -1.56 -6.04 -4.17
C SER A 21 -0.46 -5.08 -4.60
N ALA A 22 -0.76 -3.79 -4.72
CA ALA A 22 0.29 -2.82 -4.96
C ALA A 22 1.28 -2.82 -3.80
N GLU A 23 2.47 -2.28 -4.04
CA GLU A 23 3.48 -2.11 -3.00
C GLU A 23 3.02 -1.03 -1.99
N SER A 24 3.82 -0.75 -0.97
CA SER A 24 3.53 0.41 -0.10
C SER A 24 3.43 1.69 -0.94
N CYS A 25 2.61 2.65 -0.54
CA CYS A 25 2.48 3.89 -1.30
C CYS A 25 3.80 4.66 -1.42
N ALA A 26 4.73 4.49 -0.47
CA ALA A 26 6.07 5.05 -0.59
C ALA A 26 6.91 4.40 -1.71
N CYS A 27 6.77 3.09 -1.93
CA CYS A 27 7.44 2.41 -3.04
C CYS A 27 6.83 2.79 -4.39
N GLU A 28 5.50 2.88 -4.49
CA GLU A 28 4.83 3.39 -5.69
C GLU A 28 5.25 4.85 -5.97
N ALA A 29 5.34 5.69 -4.94
CA ALA A 29 5.82 7.06 -5.05
C ALA A 29 7.27 7.14 -5.56
N GLU A 30 8.17 6.32 -5.01
CA GLU A 30 9.56 6.25 -5.47
C GLU A 30 9.67 5.76 -6.92
N HIS A 31 8.93 4.71 -7.28
CA HIS A 31 8.95 4.12 -8.62
C HIS A 31 8.44 5.10 -9.69
N LEU A 32 7.36 5.81 -9.39
CA LEU A 32 6.69 6.74 -10.30
C LEU A 32 7.27 8.16 -10.22
N GLY A 33 8.14 8.42 -9.24
CA GLY A 33 8.88 9.67 -9.11
C GLY A 33 8.04 10.84 -8.61
N PHE A 34 7.09 10.60 -7.70
CA PHE A 34 6.37 11.65 -6.98
C PHE A 34 6.74 11.64 -5.48
N ALA A 35 6.46 12.75 -4.79
CA ALA A 35 6.63 12.85 -3.35
C ALA A 35 5.26 12.87 -2.68
N ILE A 36 5.15 12.25 -1.50
CA ILE A 36 3.99 12.40 -0.62
C ILE A 36 4.25 13.66 0.23
N ASP A 37 3.73 14.80 -0.22
CA ASP A 37 3.87 16.12 0.42
C ASP A 37 2.48 16.70 0.68
N CYS A 38 2.06 16.65 1.95
CA CYS A 38 0.75 17.14 2.41
C CYS A 38 0.53 18.65 2.19
N THR A 39 1.56 19.39 1.76
CA THR A 39 1.44 20.81 1.42
C THR A 39 1.23 21.06 -0.08
N ASP A 40 1.45 20.07 -0.95
CA ASP A 40 1.29 20.20 -2.40
C ASP A 40 -0.12 19.84 -2.88
N THR A 41 -1.09 20.62 -2.41
CA THR A 41 -2.50 20.45 -2.79
C THR A 41 -2.73 20.64 -4.30
N ALA A 42 -1.81 21.33 -5.00
CA ALA A 42 -1.90 21.54 -6.44
C ALA A 42 -1.58 20.26 -7.21
N ALA A 43 -0.59 19.48 -6.77
CA ALA A 43 -0.30 18.15 -7.32
C ALA A 43 -1.48 17.19 -7.12
N MET A 44 -2.04 17.15 -5.90
CA MET A 44 -3.20 16.31 -5.57
C MET A 44 -4.39 16.64 -6.49
N LEU A 45 -4.78 17.92 -6.60
CA LEU A 45 -5.89 18.35 -7.46
C LEU A 45 -5.62 18.09 -8.94
N THR A 46 -4.38 18.23 -9.40
CA THR A 46 -4.02 17.92 -10.79
C THR A 46 -4.23 16.44 -11.10
N ALA A 47 -3.78 15.57 -10.20
CA ALA A 47 -3.95 14.13 -10.34
C ALA A 47 -5.43 13.73 -10.29
N PHE A 48 -6.19 14.25 -9.33
CA PHE A 48 -7.62 13.97 -9.23
C PHE A 48 -8.41 14.43 -10.46
N ASN A 49 -8.10 15.61 -11.00
CA ASN A 49 -8.71 16.06 -12.26
C ASN A 49 -8.35 15.14 -13.45
N ALA A 50 -7.16 14.56 -13.48
CA ALA A 50 -6.77 13.59 -14.50
C ALA A 50 -7.58 12.30 -14.40
N LEU A 51 -7.85 11.80 -13.18
CA LEU A 51 -8.70 10.64 -12.94
C LEU A 51 -10.13 10.86 -13.45
N GLN A 52 -10.73 11.99 -13.09
CA GLN A 52 -12.10 12.34 -13.52
C GLN A 52 -12.25 12.47 -15.03
N THR A 53 -11.20 12.95 -15.71
CA THR A 53 -11.25 13.20 -17.16
C THR A 53 -10.89 11.99 -18.02
N SER A 54 -10.34 10.91 -17.44
CA SER A 54 -9.72 9.80 -18.17
C SER A 54 -10.42 8.44 -18.02
N SER A 55 -11.74 8.40 -17.78
CA SER A 55 -12.52 7.16 -17.62
C SER A 55 -11.97 6.17 -16.58
N CYS A 56 -11.13 6.63 -15.65
CA CYS A 56 -10.41 5.76 -14.71
C CYS A 56 -11.35 5.04 -13.73
N ALA A 57 -12.53 5.63 -13.44
CA ALA A 57 -13.59 5.01 -12.64
C ALA A 57 -14.27 3.81 -13.33
N THR A 58 -13.92 3.50 -14.58
CA THR A 58 -14.41 2.32 -15.31
C THR A 58 -13.29 1.39 -15.76
N ASP A 59 -12.10 1.92 -15.98
CA ASP A 59 -10.91 1.15 -16.34
C ASP A 59 -9.65 1.90 -15.85
N CYS A 60 -9.01 1.36 -14.82
CA CYS A 60 -7.81 1.92 -14.21
C CYS A 60 -6.52 1.21 -14.68
N SER A 61 -6.58 0.46 -15.79
CA SER A 61 -5.44 -0.33 -16.30
C SER A 61 -4.38 0.48 -17.05
N THR A 62 -4.62 1.77 -17.30
CA THR A 62 -3.64 2.64 -17.97
C THR A 62 -2.63 3.19 -16.96
N GLU A 63 -1.38 3.35 -17.40
CA GLU A 63 -0.31 3.95 -16.57
C GLU A 63 -0.73 5.34 -16.04
N ASP A 64 -1.42 6.14 -16.86
CA ASP A 64 -1.93 7.45 -16.44
C ASP A 64 -2.96 7.33 -15.31
N CYS A 65 -3.92 6.39 -15.39
CA CYS A 65 -4.88 6.18 -14.31
C CYS A 65 -4.19 5.70 -13.04
N THR A 66 -3.31 4.69 -13.14
CA THR A 66 -2.58 4.13 -12.00
C THR A 66 -1.74 5.19 -11.30
N MET A 67 -0.96 5.98 -12.05
CA MET A 67 -0.11 7.02 -11.47
C MET A 67 -0.91 8.10 -10.76
N ASN A 68 -1.97 8.62 -11.39
CA ASN A 68 -2.78 9.68 -10.78
C ASN A 68 -3.59 9.15 -9.59
N TYR A 69 -4.00 7.88 -9.61
CA TYR A 69 -4.67 7.24 -8.48
C TYR A 69 -3.74 7.13 -7.29
N TYR A 70 -2.51 6.64 -7.46
CA TYR A 70 -1.55 6.57 -6.35
C TYR A 70 -1.14 7.93 -5.81
N ILE A 71 -1.04 8.97 -6.65
CA ILE A 71 -0.82 10.33 -6.15
C ILE A 71 -1.98 10.73 -5.23
N VAL A 72 -3.23 10.52 -5.64
CA VAL A 72 -4.39 10.90 -4.82
C VAL A 72 -4.47 10.05 -3.55
N GLN A 73 -4.48 8.73 -3.70
CA GLN A 73 -4.64 7.77 -2.60
C GLN A 73 -3.55 7.93 -1.54
N ALA A 74 -2.27 8.03 -1.94
CA ALA A 74 -1.18 8.14 -0.98
C ALA A 74 -1.25 9.42 -0.13
N HIS A 75 -1.80 10.51 -0.66
CA HIS A 75 -1.99 11.75 0.10
C HIS A 75 -3.26 11.68 0.95
N HIS A 76 -4.36 11.16 0.39
CA HIS A 76 -5.61 10.93 1.10
C HIS A 76 -5.38 10.09 2.37
N ASP A 77 -4.75 8.93 2.22
CA ASP A 77 -4.57 7.99 3.32
C ASP A 77 -3.53 8.47 4.35
N TYR A 78 -2.54 9.26 3.94
CA TYR A 78 -1.43 9.69 4.81
C TYR A 78 -1.64 11.05 5.47
N CYS A 79 -2.15 12.05 4.75
CA CYS A 79 -2.21 13.42 5.24
C CYS A 79 -3.33 13.63 6.28
N GLN A 80 -3.22 14.67 7.09
CA GLN A 80 -4.26 14.98 8.08
C GLN A 80 -5.49 15.57 7.38
N GLU A 81 -6.64 15.50 8.08
CA GLU A 81 -7.82 16.26 7.70
C GLU A 81 -7.46 17.75 7.54
N GLY A 82 -7.94 18.34 6.44
CA GLY A 82 -7.65 19.72 6.07
C GLY A 82 -6.31 19.95 5.35
N GLU A 83 -5.44 18.94 5.24
CA GLU A 83 -4.27 18.97 4.35
C GLU A 83 -4.60 18.44 2.94
N VAL A 84 -5.62 17.59 2.84
CA VAL A 84 -6.17 17.11 1.57
C VAL A 84 -7.36 18.00 1.16
N PRO A 85 -7.44 18.43 -0.11
CA PRO A 85 -8.59 19.18 -0.62
C PRO A 85 -9.90 18.42 -0.45
N THR A 86 -10.94 19.09 0.03
CA THR A 86 -12.28 18.50 0.26
C THR A 86 -12.83 17.81 -1.00
N GLU A 87 -12.60 18.36 -2.19
CA GLU A 87 -13.08 17.71 -3.41
C GLU A 87 -12.46 16.33 -3.66
N ILE A 88 -11.27 16.08 -3.11
CA ILE A 88 -10.60 14.78 -3.18
C ILE A 88 -11.19 13.83 -2.14
N GLU A 89 -11.26 14.26 -0.88
CA GLU A 89 -11.89 13.50 0.23
C GLU A 89 -13.29 13.00 -0.19
N ASP A 90 -14.12 13.88 -0.77
CA ASP A 90 -15.50 13.56 -1.15
C ASP A 90 -15.64 12.70 -2.41
N GLY A 91 -14.59 12.49 -3.20
CA GLY A 91 -14.75 11.99 -4.56
C GLY A 91 -13.70 10.99 -5.06
N PHE A 92 -12.65 10.71 -4.30
CA PHE A 92 -11.65 9.73 -4.71
C PHE A 92 -12.14 8.27 -4.56
N HIS A 93 -13.07 8.01 -3.64
CA HIS A 93 -13.61 6.67 -3.42
C HIS A 93 -14.43 6.10 -4.60
N ASP A 94 -14.79 6.94 -5.58
CA ASP A 94 -15.35 6.51 -6.87
C ASP A 94 -14.41 5.56 -7.66
N PHE A 95 -13.10 5.58 -7.35
CA PHE A 95 -12.07 4.83 -8.07
C PHE A 95 -11.68 3.51 -7.39
N ASP A 96 -11.97 3.32 -6.11
CA ASP A 96 -11.46 2.21 -5.26
C ASP A 96 -11.89 0.82 -5.72
N THR A 97 -13.05 0.73 -6.38
CA THR A 97 -13.55 -0.57 -6.89
C THR A 97 -12.88 -1.01 -8.19
N VAL A 98 -12.11 -0.13 -8.83
CA VAL A 98 -11.53 -0.34 -10.17
C VAL A 98 -10.01 -0.23 -10.14
N CYS A 99 -9.47 0.71 -9.38
CA CYS A 99 -8.04 0.86 -9.18
C CYS A 99 -7.53 -0.11 -8.10
N VAL A 100 -6.25 -0.48 -8.17
CA VAL A 100 -5.61 -1.29 -7.13
C VAL A 100 -4.99 -0.31 -6.13
N ALA A 101 -5.32 -0.46 -4.85
CA ALA A 101 -4.78 0.38 -3.78
C ALA A 101 -3.34 0.02 -3.41
N CYS A 102 -2.53 1.04 -3.09
CA CYS A 102 -1.28 0.90 -2.34
C CYS A 102 -1.53 0.98 -0.84
N GLU A 103 -0.53 0.66 -0.02
CA GLU A 103 -0.70 0.65 1.44
C GLU A 103 0.07 1.78 2.12
N ILE A 104 -0.63 2.60 2.90
CA ILE A 104 -0.08 3.60 3.82
C ILE A 104 -1.14 3.90 4.89
N GLN A 105 -0.73 4.25 6.10
CA GLN A 105 -1.62 4.68 7.18
C GLN A 105 -1.51 6.20 7.37
N ARG A 106 -2.57 6.77 7.94
CA ARG A 106 -2.61 8.19 8.33
C ARG A 106 -1.43 8.56 9.20
N ALA A 107 -0.87 9.73 8.95
CA ALA A 107 0.19 10.30 9.75
C ALA A 107 -0.25 10.40 11.22
N ALA A 108 0.67 10.12 12.15
CA ALA A 108 0.35 10.16 13.56
C ALA A 108 0.16 11.61 14.04
N THR A 109 -0.92 11.84 14.80
CA THR A 109 -1.12 13.06 15.58
C THR A 109 -0.43 12.94 16.94
N GLU A 110 0.47 13.89 17.24
CA GLU A 110 1.21 13.90 18.51
C GLU A 110 0.26 13.96 19.71
N GLY A 111 0.39 12.98 20.61
CA GLY A 111 -0.39 12.91 21.85
C GLY A 111 -1.80 12.33 21.70
N ALA A 112 -2.24 11.98 20.50
CA ALA A 112 -3.48 11.24 20.30
C ALA A 112 -3.34 9.77 20.81
N PRO A 113 -4.40 9.19 21.39
CA PRO A 113 -4.40 7.78 21.81
C PRO A 113 -4.47 6.85 20.59
N ASP A 114 -4.23 5.55 20.80
CA ASP A 114 -4.46 4.55 19.76
C ASP A 114 -5.95 4.42 19.43
N CYS A 115 -6.26 4.23 18.15
CA CYS A 115 -7.60 3.90 17.68
C CYS A 115 -8.03 2.52 18.18
N PRO A 116 -9.35 2.24 18.24
CA PRO A 116 -9.83 0.87 18.38
C PRO A 116 -9.20 -0.03 17.31
N ILE A 117 -8.86 -1.27 17.68
CA ILE A 117 -8.40 -2.26 16.69
C ILE A 117 -9.60 -2.63 15.80
N PRO A 118 -9.54 -2.40 14.48
CA PRO A 118 -10.65 -2.67 13.59
C PRO A 118 -10.80 -4.18 13.31
N VAL A 119 -11.99 -4.55 12.86
CA VAL A 119 -12.26 -5.85 12.25
C VAL A 119 -12.75 -5.59 10.83
N CYS A 120 -11.92 -5.91 9.84
CA CYS A 120 -12.10 -5.43 8.48
C CYS A 120 -13.23 -6.12 7.70
N ASP A 121 -13.68 -7.29 8.14
CA ASP A 121 -14.58 -8.16 7.37
C ASP A 121 -15.92 -8.46 8.08
N ASP A 122 -16.27 -7.70 9.12
CA ASP A 122 -17.50 -7.90 9.90
C ASP A 122 -18.59 -6.83 9.68
N GLY A 123 -18.32 -5.82 8.85
CA GLY A 123 -19.24 -4.71 8.58
C GLY A 123 -19.41 -3.74 9.76
N SER A 124 -18.51 -3.77 10.75
CA SER A 124 -18.52 -2.86 11.90
C SER A 124 -18.39 -1.40 11.49
N GLY A 125 -17.60 -1.10 10.46
CA GLY A 125 -17.46 0.24 9.91
C GLY A 125 -18.76 0.80 9.32
N ASP A 126 -19.41 0.10 8.38
CA ASP A 126 -20.71 0.52 7.85
C ASP A 126 -21.81 0.60 8.92
N THR A 127 -21.75 -0.29 9.92
CA THR A 127 -22.65 -0.26 11.08
C THR A 127 -22.42 1.00 11.93
N ALA A 128 -21.16 1.38 12.14
CA ALA A 128 -20.80 2.60 12.85
C ALA A 128 -21.27 3.85 12.09
N TYR A 129 -21.03 3.92 10.78
CA TYR A 129 -21.55 4.99 9.93
C TYR A 129 -23.07 5.13 10.04
N SER A 130 -23.82 4.03 9.91
CA SER A 130 -25.28 4.03 10.06
C SER A 130 -25.73 4.52 11.43
N ALA A 131 -25.04 4.11 12.50
CA ALA A 131 -25.32 4.56 13.85
C ALA A 131 -25.05 6.06 14.06
N MET A 132 -24.04 6.63 13.38
CA MET A 132 -23.77 8.06 13.39
C MET A 132 -24.88 8.87 12.73
N LEU A 133 -25.40 8.39 11.59
CA LEU A 133 -26.55 9.02 10.94
C LEU A 133 -27.79 9.02 11.84
N ASP A 134 -28.10 7.88 12.45
CA ASP A 134 -29.24 7.73 13.37
C ASP A 134 -29.11 8.63 14.63
N ALA A 135 -27.87 8.87 15.08
CA ALA A 135 -27.58 9.73 16.22
C ALA A 135 -27.50 11.23 15.85
N GLY A 136 -27.57 11.60 14.57
CA GLY A 136 -27.52 12.99 14.12
C GLY A 136 -26.12 13.62 14.15
N CYS A 137 -25.07 12.81 14.04
CA CYS A 137 -23.68 13.23 14.19
C CYS A 137 -23.19 14.21 13.10
N LEU A 138 -23.89 14.30 11.96
CA LEU A 138 -23.66 15.29 10.89
C LEU A 138 -23.95 16.75 11.32
N THR A 139 -24.41 16.98 12.54
CA THR A 139 -24.68 18.33 13.04
C THR A 139 -24.06 18.61 14.40
N ASP A 140 -23.85 17.57 15.20
CA ASP A 140 -23.24 17.65 16.53
C ASP A 140 -22.60 16.30 16.87
N CYS A 141 -21.27 16.27 16.96
CA CYS A 141 -20.51 15.08 17.28
C CYS A 141 -20.10 15.00 18.77
N SER A 142 -20.68 15.84 19.64
CA SER A 142 -20.30 15.90 21.06
C SER A 142 -20.77 14.72 21.92
N SER A 143 -21.68 13.90 21.41
CA SER A 143 -22.18 12.73 22.15
C SER A 143 -21.16 11.60 22.19
N GLU A 144 -21.17 10.82 23.27
CA GLU A 144 -20.33 9.61 23.41
C GLU A 144 -20.61 8.59 22.29
N ALA A 145 -21.87 8.50 21.84
CA ALA A 145 -22.26 7.65 20.72
C ALA A 145 -21.61 8.09 19.42
N CYS A 146 -21.58 9.40 19.13
CA CYS A 146 -20.91 9.92 17.94
C CYS A 146 -19.40 9.66 17.99
N GLY A 147 -18.75 9.98 19.12
CA GLY A 147 -17.30 9.75 19.25
C GLY A 147 -16.91 8.28 19.14
N THR A 148 -17.66 7.37 19.76
CA THR A 148 -17.36 5.94 19.70
C THR A 148 -17.50 5.40 18.27
N ASN A 149 -18.59 5.72 17.58
CA ASN A 149 -18.81 5.23 16.22
C ASN A 149 -17.86 5.91 15.21
N PHE A 150 -17.56 7.19 15.38
CA PHE A 150 -16.58 7.89 14.54
C PHE A 150 -15.21 7.24 14.62
N LEU A 151 -14.69 6.98 15.83
CA LEU A 151 -13.39 6.33 15.99
C LEU A 151 -13.38 4.88 15.49
N THR A 152 -14.52 4.18 15.50
CA THR A 152 -14.64 2.87 14.85
C THR A 152 -14.59 3.00 13.32
N LEU A 153 -15.30 3.96 12.74
CA LEU A 153 -15.30 4.20 11.30
C LEU A 153 -13.90 4.60 10.80
N VAL A 154 -13.26 5.58 11.45
CA VAL A 154 -11.87 5.99 11.19
C VAL A 154 -10.91 4.80 11.31
N ALA A 155 -11.05 3.98 12.34
CA ALA A 155 -10.18 2.82 12.51
C ALA A 155 -10.31 1.80 11.37
N VAL A 156 -11.52 1.56 10.85
CA VAL A 156 -11.72 0.67 9.70
C VAL A 156 -11.16 1.32 8.44
N HIS A 157 -11.52 2.57 8.16
CA HIS A 157 -11.03 3.32 7.00
C HIS A 157 -9.49 3.33 6.93
N ASP A 158 -8.81 3.77 7.99
CA ASP A 158 -7.36 4.00 7.96
C ASP A 158 -6.51 2.71 8.00
N ASN A 159 -7.09 1.53 8.30
CA ASN A 159 -6.30 0.33 8.62
C ASN A 159 -6.81 -0.96 7.96
N CYS A 160 -7.91 -0.90 7.24
CA CYS A 160 -8.45 -2.04 6.52
C CYS A 160 -8.31 -1.81 5.00
N PRO A 161 -8.37 -2.88 4.18
CA PRO A 161 -8.42 -2.72 2.73
C PRO A 161 -9.55 -1.76 2.33
N HIS A 162 -9.34 -0.93 1.30
CA HIS A 162 -10.31 0.08 0.84
C HIS A 162 -11.69 -0.49 0.45
N GLU A 163 -11.80 -1.80 0.22
CA GLU A 163 -13.06 -2.50 -0.05
C GLU A 163 -13.84 -2.91 1.22
N SER A 164 -13.35 -2.55 2.41
CA SER A 164 -13.94 -2.94 3.71
C SER A 164 -15.16 -2.10 4.10
N LEU A 165 -15.30 -0.92 3.50
CA LEU A 165 -16.43 -0.02 3.69
C LEU A 165 -17.21 0.14 2.40
N THR A 166 -18.48 0.48 2.51
CA THR A 166 -19.23 0.95 1.35
C THR A 166 -18.77 2.34 0.96
N THR A 167 -18.80 2.68 -0.34
CA THR A 167 -18.51 4.04 -0.82
C THR A 167 -19.28 5.13 -0.06
N ALA A 168 -20.52 4.85 0.33
CA ALA A 168 -21.32 5.79 1.12
C ALA A 168 -20.79 6.00 2.55
N ALA A 169 -20.18 4.98 3.16
CA ALA A 169 -19.53 5.10 4.46
C ALA A 169 -18.17 5.79 4.36
N GLU A 170 -17.42 5.55 3.28
CA GLU A 170 -16.17 6.25 2.99
C GLU A 170 -16.40 7.76 2.77
N GLU A 171 -17.20 8.13 1.77
CA GLU A 171 -17.56 9.53 1.51
C GLU A 171 -18.23 10.18 2.74
N GLY A 172 -19.10 9.42 3.41
CA GLY A 172 -19.82 9.89 4.58
C GLY A 172 -18.95 10.10 5.82
N LEU A 173 -17.77 9.48 5.90
CA LEU A 173 -16.78 9.75 6.95
C LEU A 173 -16.28 11.19 6.81
N HIS A 174 -15.88 11.61 5.61
CA HIS A 174 -15.31 12.93 5.33
C HIS A 174 -16.29 14.08 5.63
N ASP A 175 -17.58 13.88 5.35
CA ASP A 175 -18.66 14.79 5.77
C ASP A 175 -18.68 15.03 7.30
N MET A 176 -18.24 14.04 8.08
CA MET A 176 -18.26 14.06 9.55
C MET A 176 -16.93 14.51 10.16
N GLU A 177 -15.79 14.36 9.48
CA GLU A 177 -14.47 14.62 10.07
C GLU A 177 -14.36 16.05 10.64
N SER A 178 -14.80 17.06 9.87
CA SER A 178 -14.76 18.47 10.32
C SER A 178 -15.63 18.74 11.56
N ILE A 179 -16.72 17.99 11.74
CA ILE A 179 -17.66 18.12 12.87
C ILE A 179 -17.15 17.31 14.07
N CYS A 180 -16.48 16.19 13.81
CA CYS A 180 -15.96 15.24 14.77
C CYS A 180 -14.49 15.45 15.14
N THR A 181 -13.85 16.56 14.70
CA THR A 181 -12.44 16.94 15.00
C THR A 181 -12.00 16.84 16.47
N MET A 182 -12.95 16.82 17.41
CA MET A 182 -12.67 16.60 18.84
C MET A 182 -12.29 15.15 19.20
N HIS A 183 -12.55 14.20 18.30
CA HIS A 183 -12.23 12.79 18.44
C HIS A 183 -11.08 12.46 17.49
N VAL A 184 -9.89 12.25 18.05
CA VAL A 184 -8.69 11.93 17.27
C VAL A 184 -8.03 10.70 17.88
N CYS A 185 -7.52 9.82 17.04
CA CYS A 185 -6.71 8.68 17.43
C CYS A 185 -5.66 8.39 16.37
N ASN A 186 -4.62 7.62 16.74
CA ASN A 186 -3.59 7.15 15.83
C ASN A 186 -3.85 5.68 15.48
N SER A 187 -3.56 5.29 14.23
CA SER A 187 -3.50 3.88 13.88
C SER A 187 -2.62 3.12 14.88
N ALA A 188 -3.19 2.08 15.51
CA ALA A 188 -2.47 1.25 16.47
C ALA A 188 -1.33 0.43 15.83
N THR A 189 -1.27 0.41 14.50
CA THR A 189 -0.31 -0.35 13.70
C THR A 189 0.60 0.54 12.84
N ALA A 190 0.47 1.87 12.92
CA ALA A 190 1.30 2.79 12.18
C ALA A 190 2.80 2.60 12.49
N THR A 191 3.61 2.73 11.46
CA THR A 191 5.07 2.69 11.57
C THR A 191 5.67 4.09 11.40
N GLU A 192 6.85 4.34 11.97
CA GLU A 192 7.50 5.67 11.98
C GLU A 192 8.17 6.04 10.64
N SER A 193 8.18 5.15 9.65
CA SER A 193 8.93 5.30 8.38
C SER A 193 8.11 5.05 7.12
N GLN A 194 6.80 5.25 7.18
CA GLN A 194 5.86 4.95 6.07
C GLN A 194 6.12 5.74 4.78
N LEU A 195 6.87 6.84 4.84
CA LEU A 195 7.26 7.65 3.69
C LEU A 195 8.55 7.18 3.01
N VAL A 196 9.13 6.08 3.48
CA VAL A 196 10.36 5.50 2.92
C VAL A 196 10.01 4.13 2.35
N CYS A 197 10.37 3.90 1.09
CA CYS A 197 10.27 2.57 0.51
C CYS A 197 11.34 1.66 1.14
N ASP A 198 10.90 0.67 1.92
CA ASP A 198 11.77 -0.37 2.44
C ASP A 198 11.71 -1.60 1.51
N ASP A 199 12.59 -1.64 0.50
CA ASP A 199 12.76 -2.71 -0.51
C ASP A 199 13.11 -4.12 0.05
N HIS A 200 13.05 -4.32 1.37
CA HIS A 200 13.57 -5.52 2.03
C HIS A 200 12.55 -6.66 2.20
N SER A 201 11.32 -6.53 1.72
CA SER A 201 10.26 -7.56 1.83
C SER A 201 10.21 -8.58 0.67
N HIS A 202 11.10 -8.51 -0.33
CA HIS A 202 11.07 -9.44 -1.47
C HIS A 202 12.30 -10.34 -1.67
N GLU A 203 13.27 -10.35 -0.75
CA GLU A 203 14.36 -11.34 -0.77
C GLU A 203 13.93 -12.68 -0.13
N GLY A 204 12.89 -13.29 -0.69
CA GLY A 204 12.52 -14.68 -0.48
C GLY A 204 13.50 -15.62 -1.16
N GLU A 205 14.56 -16.00 -0.44
CA GLU A 205 15.29 -17.28 -0.52
C GLU A 205 15.58 -17.86 -1.92
N THR A 206 16.66 -17.39 -2.56
CA THR A 206 17.52 -18.29 -3.35
C THR A 206 18.92 -18.37 -2.76
N THR A 207 19.08 -19.32 -1.86
CA THR A 207 20.37 -19.75 -1.29
C THR A 207 21.22 -20.45 -2.36
N THR A 208 21.77 -19.72 -3.32
CA THR A 208 22.81 -20.25 -4.23
C THR A 208 23.82 -19.19 -4.64
N THR A 209 24.60 -18.68 -3.67
CA THR A 209 25.96 -18.22 -3.97
C THR A 209 26.98 -19.09 -3.24
N SER A 210 27.63 -19.96 -4.01
CA SER A 210 28.87 -20.65 -3.65
C SER A 210 29.87 -19.68 -3.03
N SER A 211 29.95 -19.67 -1.71
CA SER A 211 31.14 -19.20 -1.00
C SER A 211 31.95 -20.43 -0.60
N VAL A 212 32.82 -20.88 -1.51
CA VAL A 212 33.88 -21.82 -1.14
C VAL A 212 34.83 -21.06 -0.23
N LYS A 213 34.56 -21.13 1.08
CA LYS A 213 35.49 -20.70 2.12
C LYS A 213 36.81 -21.44 1.90
N GLY A 214 37.86 -20.66 1.68
CA GLY A 214 39.24 -21.12 1.52
C GLY A 214 39.62 -22.08 2.64
N LEU A 215 39.83 -23.34 2.26
CA LEU A 215 40.39 -24.36 3.12
C LEU A 215 41.90 -24.10 3.20
N TYR A 216 42.36 -23.59 4.35
CA TYR A 216 43.77 -23.48 4.69
C TYR A 216 44.42 -24.87 4.70
N VAL A 217 45.19 -25.19 3.66
CA VAL A 217 46.10 -26.34 3.66
C VAL A 217 47.49 -25.85 4.07
N LYS A 218 47.94 -26.26 5.26
CA LYS A 218 49.34 -26.12 5.70
C LYS A 218 50.23 -26.90 4.73
N ALA A 219 51.03 -26.21 3.93
CA ALA A 219 52.10 -26.81 3.14
C ALA A 219 53.24 -27.23 4.08
N ALA A 220 53.43 -28.53 4.23
CA ALA A 220 54.63 -29.11 4.81
C ALA A 220 55.72 -29.21 3.74
N THR A 221 56.87 -28.66 4.10
CA THR A 221 58.21 -28.72 3.51
C THR A 221 58.55 -30.07 2.85
N GLY A 222 59.19 -30.05 1.67
CA GLY A 222 59.97 -31.21 1.23
C GLY A 222 60.39 -31.29 -0.24
N CYS A 223 61.65 -30.91 -0.49
CA CYS A 223 62.61 -31.50 -1.44
C CYS A 223 62.40 -31.44 -2.98
N PHE A 224 63.33 -30.69 -3.61
CA PHE A 224 64.24 -31.13 -4.67
C PHE A 224 63.66 -31.85 -5.91
N PHE A 225 63.73 -31.22 -7.10
CA PHE A 225 64.87 -31.38 -8.01
C PHE A 225 64.74 -30.44 -9.23
N LEU A 226 65.88 -29.87 -9.61
CA LEU A 226 66.15 -29.09 -10.83
C LEU A 226 66.00 -29.93 -12.10
N LEU A 227 65.63 -29.28 -13.21
CA LEU A 227 66.21 -29.37 -14.58
C LEU A 227 65.29 -28.58 -15.53
N SER A 228 65.62 -27.32 -15.84
CA SER A 228 66.38 -26.86 -17.01
C SER A 228 65.58 -26.78 -18.31
N PHE A 229 65.46 -25.54 -18.83
CA PHE A 229 65.55 -25.06 -20.23
C PHE A 229 65.05 -26.01 -21.36
N VAL A 230 64.29 -25.55 -22.37
CA VAL A 230 64.72 -24.64 -23.46
C VAL A 230 63.49 -23.98 -24.12
N ALA A 231 63.71 -22.78 -24.66
CA ALA A 231 62.77 -21.87 -25.32
C ALA A 231 62.50 -22.16 -26.83
N SER A 232 61.48 -21.44 -27.34
CA SER A 232 61.24 -21.06 -28.75
C SER A 232 60.72 -22.17 -29.67
N LEU A 233 59.71 -22.00 -30.52
CA LEU A 233 59.14 -20.86 -31.28
C LEU A 233 57.63 -21.08 -31.46
#